data_AF-A0A957YYX8-F1
#
_entry.id   AF-A0A957YYX8-F1
#
_cell.length_a   1.000
_cell.length_b   1.000
_cell.length_c   1.000
_cell.angle_alpha   90.00
_cell.angle_beta   90.00
_cell.angle_gamma   90.00
#
_symmetry.space_group_name_H-M   'P 1'
#
loop_
_entity.id
_entity.type
_entity.pdbx_description
1 polymer ?
#
loop_
_entity_poly.entity_id
_entity_poly.type
_entity_poly.pdbx_seq_one_letter_code
_entity_poly.pdbx_strand_id
1 'polypeptide(L)'
;MTGFPSSPMLTRRAEWIWRQRPAPPTGMAARFGPPRAVAEEANRFVYFRKTFTLEALLESTPLYISADGRYQLFVNGIFLGRGPARCDPAFQYYDTYEIAPHLRPGNNVIAVLVHSYGRHMAWYQLPRLEHAQHFGCGGLFVQGMGFDTDDSWRYLESAAWQQDTSAGAVSFVEIYDARQAPVDWQQPDFDDSGWSAAEVLLAPDWPNTPPIRPFPHMVPRDIPPLLEEVQQPLRVHRCAQVTEVADLPNLPAQIGAETMQGLTTCSAEGVDTLLDGGAVTVQTVPGQAVALVLDFGGTVTGRPFFEIDASAGAVIDIGTSERLQEDHIEPRFHSFLTSENVDRVITRAGRQRWERFEWTGFRYLQLTIRNATEPLIIYNVAHTFTSYPVETRGRFHCSDALLNQIWQAGANTLQLCMHDGFVDCPQREQRQFVGDAYVEVLVNFAAFGDAALTAKLLRQVQQSQRGDGMTQTTTPSDNAAVSSAAICDYALYWLMTIREYVRYTGDRAIVTE
;
A
#
# COMPACT_ATOMS: atom_id res chain seq x y z
N MET A 1 25.93 3.04 -30.79
CA MET A 1 26.18 3.59 -29.44
C MET A 1 25.57 4.98 -29.37
N THR A 2 24.33 5.04 -28.92
CA THR A 2 23.55 6.24 -28.57
C THR A 2 22.61 5.72 -27.49
N GLY A 3 23.07 5.59 -26.25
CA GLY A 3 23.13 6.72 -25.33
C GLY A 3 21.75 6.81 -24.68
N PHE A 4 21.50 5.98 -23.67
CA PHE A 4 20.37 6.15 -22.76
C PHE A 4 20.30 7.63 -22.35
N PRO A 5 19.12 8.23 -22.17
CA PRO A 5 19.01 9.35 -21.26
C PRO A 5 19.30 8.78 -19.87
N SER A 6 20.59 8.63 -19.55
CA SER A 6 21.05 8.28 -18.22
C SER A 6 20.77 9.49 -17.36
N SER A 7 19.57 9.57 -16.78
CA SER A 7 19.47 10.18 -15.47
C SER A 7 20.59 9.53 -14.65
N PRO A 8 21.56 10.31 -14.13
CA PRO A 8 22.72 9.73 -13.47
C PRO A 8 22.19 8.80 -12.38
N MET A 9 22.53 7.51 -12.48
CA MET A 9 22.14 6.56 -11.45
C MET A 9 22.61 7.11 -10.11
N LEU A 10 21.71 7.09 -9.13
CA LEU A 10 21.96 7.62 -7.79
C LEU A 10 23.27 7.02 -7.28
N THR A 11 24.30 7.85 -7.11
CA THR A 11 25.53 7.37 -6.46
C THR A 11 25.18 7.11 -5.01
N ARG A 12 25.12 5.83 -4.64
CA ARG A 12 24.69 5.39 -3.31
C ARG A 12 25.74 5.79 -2.26
N ARG A 13 25.34 6.69 -1.36
CA ARG A 13 26.10 7.13 -0.18
C ARG A 13 25.42 6.73 1.13
N ALA A 14 24.09 6.64 1.12
CA ALA A 14 23.32 6.15 2.25
C ALA A 14 23.34 4.61 2.33
N GLU A 15 23.09 4.08 3.53
CA GLU A 15 22.90 2.67 3.78
C GLU A 15 21.42 2.31 3.90
N TRP A 16 21.10 1.05 3.65
CA TRP A 16 19.79 0.54 4.06
C TRP A 16 19.85 0.27 5.55
N ILE A 17 18.81 0.68 6.27
CA ILE A 17 18.71 0.52 7.73
C ILE A 17 17.44 -0.23 8.10
N TRP A 18 17.46 -0.90 9.25
CA TRP A 18 16.28 -1.57 9.78
C TRP A 18 16.30 -1.65 11.31
N ARG A 19 15.32 -2.34 11.88
CA ARG A 19 15.35 -2.73 13.30
C ARG A 19 16.45 -3.75 13.55
N GLN A 20 16.90 -3.81 14.80
CA GLN A 20 17.78 -4.87 15.26
C GLN A 20 17.11 -6.24 15.09
N ARG A 21 17.85 -7.20 14.56
CA ARG A 21 17.37 -8.57 14.31
C ARG A 21 18.27 -9.61 14.96
N PRO A 22 17.73 -10.79 15.34
CA PRO A 22 18.55 -11.95 15.65
C PRO A 22 19.59 -12.21 14.55
N ALA A 23 20.83 -12.50 14.96
CA ALA A 23 21.92 -12.77 14.04
C ALA A 23 21.58 -13.99 13.16
N PRO A 24 21.84 -13.91 11.85
CA PRO A 24 21.64 -15.06 10.97
C PRO A 24 22.63 -16.19 11.31
N PRO A 25 22.35 -17.44 10.89
CA PRO A 25 23.30 -18.54 11.02
C PRO A 25 24.62 -18.20 10.32
N THR A 26 25.75 -18.76 10.76
CA THR A 26 27.08 -18.45 10.20
C THR A 26 27.47 -19.36 9.02
N GLY A 27 28.44 -18.92 8.20
CA GLY A 27 29.02 -19.73 7.13
C GLY A 27 28.08 -19.94 5.94
N MET A 28 28.16 -21.10 5.27
CA MET A 28 27.33 -21.38 4.08
C MET A 28 25.81 -21.31 4.37
N ALA A 29 25.37 -21.61 5.59
CA ALA A 29 23.96 -21.50 5.99
C ALA A 29 23.47 -20.04 6.00
N ALA A 30 24.35 -19.07 6.27
CA ALA A 30 24.03 -17.64 6.18
C ALA A 30 23.74 -17.19 4.73
N ARG A 31 24.41 -17.84 3.78
CA ARG A 31 24.48 -17.43 2.38
C ARG A 31 23.46 -18.15 1.51
N PHE A 32 23.38 -19.47 1.68
CA PHE A 32 22.55 -20.39 0.88
C PHE A 32 21.46 -21.07 1.70
N GLY A 33 21.29 -20.68 2.96
CA GLY A 33 20.18 -21.16 3.78
C GLY A 33 18.83 -20.77 3.16
N PRO A 34 17.74 -21.40 3.61
CA PRO A 34 16.39 -20.94 3.25
C PRO A 34 16.22 -19.46 3.61
N PRO A 35 15.22 -18.74 3.09
CA PRO A 35 14.91 -17.40 3.60
C PRO A 35 14.81 -17.41 5.14
N ARG A 36 15.17 -16.28 5.78
CA ARG A 36 14.89 -16.07 7.21
C ARG A 36 13.44 -16.46 7.48
N ALA A 37 13.14 -17.04 8.65
CA ALA A 37 11.79 -17.50 8.96
C ALA A 37 10.79 -16.36 8.77
N VAL A 38 10.16 -16.35 7.59
CA VAL A 38 9.28 -15.30 7.08
C VAL A 38 8.20 -14.98 8.08
N ALA A 39 7.72 -15.98 8.81
CA ALA A 39 6.72 -15.82 9.86
C ALA A 39 7.15 -14.88 10.99
N GLU A 40 8.42 -14.88 11.42
CA GLU A 40 8.88 -14.01 12.52
C GLU A 40 8.97 -12.53 12.10
N GLU A 41 9.17 -12.29 10.81
CA GLU A 41 9.35 -10.96 10.21
C GLU A 41 8.12 -10.49 9.41
N ALA A 42 7.07 -11.31 9.34
CA ALA A 42 5.85 -10.99 8.63
C ALA A 42 5.05 -9.92 9.36
N ASN A 43 4.40 -9.06 8.57
CA ASN A 43 3.47 -8.04 9.05
C ASN A 43 4.03 -7.11 10.13
N ARG A 44 5.18 -6.48 9.84
CA ARG A 44 5.86 -5.58 10.78
C ARG A 44 5.69 -4.14 10.37
N PHE A 45 5.25 -3.30 11.30
CA PHE A 45 5.23 -1.85 11.15
C PHE A 45 6.34 -1.23 11.98
N VAL A 46 7.20 -0.41 11.36
CA VAL A 46 8.35 0.20 12.04
C VAL A 46 8.38 1.69 11.73
N TYR A 47 8.40 2.50 12.79
CA TYR A 47 8.59 3.93 12.72
C TYR A 47 10.09 4.26 12.68
N PHE A 48 10.50 5.17 11.83
CA PHE A 48 11.86 5.69 11.73
C PHE A 48 11.87 7.20 11.85
N ARG A 49 12.86 7.75 12.56
CA ARG A 49 13.04 9.19 12.74
C ARG A 49 14.50 9.60 12.61
N LYS A 50 14.70 10.77 12.00
CA LYS A 50 15.97 11.48 11.94
C LYS A 50 15.77 12.96 12.17
N THR A 51 16.38 13.47 13.23
CA THR A 51 16.46 14.90 13.48
C THR A 51 17.76 15.46 12.89
N PHE A 52 17.69 16.68 12.36
CA PHE A 52 18.85 17.40 11.82
C PHE A 52 18.61 18.90 11.88
N THR A 53 19.69 19.67 11.86
CA THR A 53 19.64 21.14 11.96
C THR A 53 20.07 21.80 10.66
N LEU A 54 19.37 22.86 10.26
CA LEU A 54 19.73 23.69 9.12
C LEU A 54 20.04 25.12 9.58
N GLU A 55 21.17 25.67 9.14
CA GLU A 55 21.53 27.07 9.41
C GLU A 55 20.66 28.04 8.61
N ALA A 56 20.39 27.70 7.35
CA ALA A 56 19.55 28.46 6.44
C ALA A 56 18.76 27.53 5.53
N LEU A 57 17.65 28.04 5.00
CA LEU A 57 16.87 27.33 3.98
C LEU A 57 17.62 27.28 2.66
N LEU A 58 17.46 26.16 1.96
CA LEU A 58 18.01 25.93 0.64
C LEU A 58 16.89 26.08 -0.39
N GLU A 59 17.24 26.50 -1.61
CA GLU A 59 16.26 26.61 -2.70
C GLU A 59 15.74 25.25 -3.16
N SER A 60 16.55 24.20 -3.04
CA SER A 60 16.21 22.83 -3.39
C SER A 60 16.89 21.85 -2.44
N THR A 61 16.15 20.81 -2.07
CA THR A 61 16.61 19.72 -1.22
C THR A 61 15.92 18.44 -1.70
N PRO A 62 16.50 17.74 -2.69
CA PRO A 62 15.96 16.45 -3.12
C PRO A 62 16.20 15.40 -2.03
N LEU A 63 15.14 14.64 -1.73
CA LEU A 63 15.16 13.46 -0.89
C LEU A 63 14.83 12.25 -1.76
N TYR A 64 15.74 11.27 -1.77
CA TYR A 64 15.56 9.98 -2.43
C TYR A 64 15.18 8.94 -1.38
N ILE A 65 14.10 8.19 -1.59
CA ILE A 65 13.60 7.22 -0.61
C ILE A 65 13.16 5.92 -1.25
N SER A 66 13.41 4.81 -0.57
CA SER A 66 12.86 3.50 -0.88
C SER A 66 12.65 2.69 0.40
N ALA A 67 11.85 1.63 0.30
CA ALA A 67 11.65 0.67 1.37
C ALA A 67 11.52 -0.76 0.82
N ASP A 68 11.96 -1.73 1.61
CA ASP A 68 11.65 -3.15 1.41
C ASP A 68 10.28 -3.40 2.02
N GLY A 69 9.24 -3.36 1.18
CA GLY A 69 7.84 -3.27 1.58
C GLY A 69 7.21 -1.96 1.08
N ARG A 70 6.59 -1.21 1.98
CA ARG A 70 5.97 0.10 1.69
C ARG A 70 6.27 1.11 2.78
N TYR A 71 6.37 2.39 2.43
CA TYR A 71 6.60 3.50 3.34
C TYR A 71 5.50 4.56 3.24
N GLN A 72 5.35 5.33 4.33
CA GLN A 72 4.74 6.66 4.36
C GLN A 72 5.79 7.67 4.84
N LEU A 73 5.96 8.76 4.10
CA LEU A 73 6.98 9.80 4.37
C LEU A 73 6.35 11.05 4.97
N PHE A 74 6.95 11.56 6.04
CA PHE A 74 6.60 12.82 6.68
C PHE A 74 7.86 13.68 6.86
N VAL A 75 7.71 14.99 6.64
CA VAL A 75 8.74 15.99 6.95
C VAL A 75 8.12 17.07 7.82
N ASN A 76 8.64 17.26 9.02
CA ASN A 76 8.10 18.22 10.00
C ASN A 76 6.58 18.09 10.22
N GLY A 77 6.09 16.86 10.35
CA GLY A 77 4.66 16.56 10.52
C GLY A 77 3.82 16.57 9.25
N ILE A 78 4.36 17.05 8.12
CA ILE A 78 3.64 17.12 6.84
C ILE A 78 3.82 15.80 6.09
N PHE A 79 2.71 15.13 5.78
CA PHE A 79 2.70 13.95 4.91
C PHE A 79 3.06 14.32 3.47
N LEU A 80 4.04 13.63 2.88
CA LEU A 80 4.51 13.90 1.51
C LEU A 80 4.12 12.81 0.50
N GLY A 81 3.97 11.57 0.93
CA GLY A 81 3.56 10.49 0.04
C GLY A 81 3.93 9.10 0.52
N ARG A 82 3.70 8.13 -0.37
CA ARG A 82 3.88 6.69 -0.13
C ARG A 82 4.61 6.06 -1.30
N GLY A 83 5.30 4.96 -1.02
CA GLY A 83 6.04 4.20 -2.02
C GLY A 83 6.73 2.98 -1.40
N PRO A 84 7.69 2.37 -2.07
CA PRO A 84 7.98 2.57 -3.50
C PRO A 84 6.92 1.93 -4.39
N ALA A 85 6.97 2.22 -5.69
CA ALA A 85 6.25 1.44 -6.70
C ALA A 85 6.69 -0.04 -6.68
N ARG A 86 5.81 -0.96 -7.09
CA ARG A 86 6.15 -2.38 -7.29
C ARG A 86 7.36 -2.54 -8.21
N CYS A 87 8.31 -3.38 -7.82
CA CYS A 87 9.55 -3.70 -8.54
C CYS A 87 10.01 -5.13 -8.28
N ASP A 88 10.86 -5.67 -9.16
CA ASP A 88 11.72 -6.79 -8.81
C ASP A 88 12.80 -6.27 -7.84
N PRO A 89 13.09 -6.94 -6.71
CA PRO A 89 14.12 -6.53 -5.75
C PRO A 89 15.52 -6.35 -6.35
N ALA A 90 15.83 -6.96 -7.49
CA ALA A 90 17.08 -6.71 -8.20
C ALA A 90 17.15 -5.29 -8.78
N PHE A 91 15.99 -4.68 -9.08
CA PHE A 91 15.81 -3.35 -9.69
C PHE A 91 14.91 -2.47 -8.81
N GLN A 92 15.32 -2.26 -7.56
CA GLN A 92 14.55 -1.58 -6.53
C GLN A 92 14.26 -0.12 -6.91
N TYR A 93 12.99 0.25 -6.96
CA TYR A 93 12.61 1.64 -7.22
C TYR A 93 12.88 2.55 -6.02
N TYR A 94 13.34 3.76 -6.27
CA TYR A 94 13.29 4.87 -5.32
C TYR A 94 12.45 6.02 -5.86
N ASP A 95 11.73 6.68 -4.96
CA ASP A 95 10.98 7.89 -5.24
C ASP A 95 11.84 9.12 -4.90
N THR A 96 11.54 10.26 -5.54
CA THR A 96 12.23 11.53 -5.29
C THR A 96 11.21 12.58 -4.87
N TYR A 97 11.46 13.25 -3.74
CA TYR A 97 10.65 14.37 -3.25
C TYR A 97 11.51 15.62 -3.15
N GLU A 98 10.96 16.76 -3.53
CA GLU A 98 11.54 18.06 -3.21
C GLU A 98 11.01 18.50 -1.86
N ILE A 99 11.89 18.56 -0.85
CA ILE A 99 11.48 18.80 0.54
C ILE A 99 11.81 20.20 1.05
N ALA A 100 12.53 21.03 0.30
CA ALA A 100 12.85 22.41 0.70
C ALA A 100 11.64 23.24 1.18
N PRO A 101 10.45 23.15 0.53
CA PRO A 101 9.25 23.88 0.98
C PRO A 101 8.72 23.46 2.37
N HIS A 102 9.16 22.31 2.88
CA HIS A 102 8.70 21.73 4.14
C HIS A 102 9.73 21.85 5.26
N LEU A 103 10.90 22.45 4.98
CA LEU A 103 11.97 22.65 5.93
C LEU A 103 11.91 24.04 6.59
N ARG A 104 12.60 24.19 7.72
CA ARG A 104 12.74 25.46 8.46
C ARG A 104 14.17 25.64 8.96
N PRO A 105 14.67 26.88 9.18
CA PRO A 105 15.90 27.08 9.94
C PRO A 105 15.78 26.46 11.35
N GLY A 106 16.87 25.89 11.86
CA GLY A 106 16.87 25.17 13.14
C GLY A 106 16.51 23.69 12.97
N ASN A 107 15.77 23.15 13.94
CA ASN A 107 15.48 21.71 14.04
C ASN A 107 14.40 21.25 13.04
N ASN A 108 14.72 20.19 12.30
CA ASN A 108 13.85 19.51 11.36
C ASN A 108 13.84 18.01 11.64
N VAL A 109 12.77 17.34 11.22
CA VAL A 109 12.65 15.89 11.30
C VAL A 109 12.18 15.30 9.98
N ILE A 110 12.82 14.19 9.58
CA ILE A 110 12.26 13.23 8.63
C ILE A 110 11.74 12.04 9.43
N ALA A 111 10.48 11.70 9.20
CA ALA A 111 9.79 10.61 9.86
C ALA A 111 9.19 9.67 8.81
N VAL A 112 9.40 8.37 8.95
CA VAL A 112 8.98 7.35 7.98
C VAL A 112 8.35 6.17 8.67
N LEU A 113 7.14 5.79 8.27
CA LEU A 113 6.50 4.55 8.72
C LEU A 113 6.69 3.52 7.61
N VAL A 114 7.29 2.37 7.93
CA VAL A 114 7.50 1.27 6.98
C VAL A 114 6.67 0.06 7.39
N HIS A 115 5.93 -0.51 6.44
CA HIS A 115 5.30 -1.82 6.54
C HIS A 115 6.12 -2.85 5.76
N SER A 116 6.69 -3.81 6.48
CA SER A 116 7.31 -5.00 5.92
C SER A 116 6.31 -6.14 5.93
N TYR A 117 6.07 -6.73 4.76
CA TYR A 117 5.18 -7.88 4.64
C TYR A 117 5.83 -9.17 5.12
N GLY A 118 7.16 -9.29 5.02
CA GLY A 118 7.95 -10.47 5.36
C GLY A 118 7.70 -11.70 4.47
N ARG A 119 6.68 -11.69 3.59
CA ARG A 119 6.33 -12.78 2.66
C ARG A 119 6.05 -12.22 1.27
N HIS A 120 6.10 -13.07 0.25
CA HIS A 120 5.59 -12.71 -1.08
C HIS A 120 4.11 -12.31 -1.02
N MET A 121 3.77 -11.22 -1.73
CA MET A 121 2.41 -10.69 -1.93
C MET A 121 2.14 -10.50 -3.43
N ALA A 122 0.92 -10.17 -3.80
CA ALA A 122 0.54 -9.97 -5.20
C ALA A 122 1.38 -8.93 -5.98
N TRP A 123 2.02 -7.98 -5.30
CA TRP A 123 2.88 -6.93 -5.88
C TRP A 123 4.26 -6.82 -5.23
N TYR A 124 4.57 -7.68 -4.25
CA TYR A 124 5.80 -7.63 -3.48
C TYR A 124 6.51 -8.99 -3.53
N GLN A 125 7.81 -8.95 -3.80
CA GLN A 125 8.65 -10.12 -3.93
C GLN A 125 9.78 -10.07 -2.90
N LEU A 126 10.06 -11.22 -2.28
CA LEU A 126 11.29 -11.40 -1.53
C LEU A 126 12.49 -11.43 -2.48
N PRO A 127 13.66 -10.90 -2.08
CA PRO A 127 14.90 -11.04 -2.83
C PRO A 127 15.24 -12.51 -3.15
N ARG A 128 15.87 -12.74 -4.30
CA ARG A 128 16.27 -14.09 -4.74
C ARG A 128 17.39 -14.64 -3.85
N LEU A 129 17.46 -15.98 -3.79
CA LEU A 129 18.13 -16.87 -2.80
C LEU A 129 19.49 -16.45 -2.19
N GLU A 130 20.30 -15.61 -2.83
CA GLU A 130 21.58 -15.19 -2.24
C GLU A 130 21.34 -14.17 -1.12
N HIS A 131 21.77 -14.49 0.10
CA HIS A 131 21.60 -13.65 1.29
C HIS A 131 20.14 -13.41 1.72
N ALA A 132 19.20 -14.28 1.33
CA ALA A 132 17.79 -14.23 1.76
C ALA A 132 17.60 -14.40 3.30
N GLN A 133 18.65 -14.78 4.03
CA GLN A 133 18.70 -14.74 5.50
C GLN A 133 18.92 -13.33 6.08
N HIS A 134 19.44 -12.40 5.26
CA HIS A 134 19.78 -11.03 5.66
C HIS A 134 18.78 -10.00 5.10
N PHE A 135 18.20 -10.25 3.91
CA PHE A 135 17.35 -9.31 3.19
C PHE A 135 15.94 -9.89 2.91
N GLY A 136 14.95 -9.03 2.62
CA GLY A 136 13.56 -9.43 2.32
C GLY A 136 12.60 -9.39 3.50
N CYS A 137 12.96 -8.67 4.56
CA CYS A 137 12.21 -8.64 5.82
C CYS A 137 12.12 -7.21 6.36
N GLY A 138 12.10 -6.24 5.44
CA GLY A 138 12.04 -4.83 5.76
C GLY A 138 13.39 -4.14 5.69
N GLY A 139 13.32 -2.86 5.39
CA GLY A 139 14.46 -1.97 5.20
C GLY A 139 13.97 -0.58 4.79
N LEU A 140 14.72 0.44 5.21
CA LEU A 140 14.54 1.82 4.81
C LEU A 140 15.82 2.34 4.18
N PHE A 141 15.68 3.06 3.07
CA PHE A 141 16.75 3.83 2.46
C PHE A 141 16.28 5.26 2.27
N VAL A 142 17.01 6.23 2.82
CA VAL A 142 16.83 7.66 2.55
C VAL A 142 18.17 8.28 2.26
N GLN A 143 18.23 9.06 1.18
CA GLN A 143 19.43 9.76 0.77
C GLN A 143 19.09 11.23 0.48
N GLY A 144 19.78 12.16 1.16
CA GLY A 144 19.65 13.61 0.97
C GLY A 144 20.72 14.37 1.77
N MET A 145 20.66 15.70 1.82
CA MET A 145 21.75 16.47 2.42
C MET A 145 21.66 16.52 3.95
N GLY A 146 22.50 15.75 4.65
CA GLY A 146 22.61 15.77 6.12
C GLY A 146 21.69 14.79 6.85
N PHE A 147 21.03 13.89 6.13
CA PHE A 147 20.06 12.94 6.68
C PHE A 147 20.08 11.60 5.94
N ASP A 148 21.22 11.23 5.34
CA ASP A 148 21.39 9.89 4.77
C ASP A 148 21.10 8.82 5.85
N THR A 149 20.48 7.71 5.46
CA THR A 149 20.23 6.58 6.37
C THR A 149 21.54 5.90 6.75
N ASP A 150 21.73 5.79 8.06
CA ASP A 150 22.88 5.19 8.75
C ASP A 150 22.45 4.75 10.17
N ASP A 151 23.40 4.34 11.01
CA ASP A 151 23.15 3.90 12.39
C ASP A 151 22.75 5.04 13.36
N SER A 152 22.73 6.30 12.90
CA SER A 152 22.29 7.44 13.71
C SER A 152 20.79 7.71 13.62
N TRP A 153 20.08 7.03 12.72
CA TRP A 153 18.62 7.03 12.69
C TRP A 153 18.05 6.25 13.87
N ARG A 154 16.87 6.65 14.33
CA ARG A 154 16.15 5.95 15.40
C ARG A 154 14.95 5.22 14.86
N TYR A 155 14.61 4.11 15.50
CA TYR A 155 13.42 3.34 15.16
C TYR A 155 12.60 2.92 16.38
N LEU A 156 11.31 2.72 16.15
CA LEU A 156 10.38 2.06 17.07
C LEU A 156 9.60 1.00 16.29
N GLU A 157 9.74 -0.26 16.69
CA GLU A 157 8.86 -1.31 16.20
C GLU A 157 7.48 -1.14 16.83
N SER A 158 6.44 -1.07 15.99
CA SER A 158 5.10 -0.73 16.44
C SER A 158 4.45 -1.91 17.17
N ALA A 159 3.99 -1.66 18.40
CA ALA A 159 3.07 -2.56 19.10
C ALA A 159 1.60 -2.29 18.75
N ALA A 160 1.32 -1.24 17.96
CA ALA A 160 -0.03 -0.85 17.63
C ALA A 160 -0.70 -1.78 16.60
N TRP A 161 0.05 -2.37 15.66
CA TRP A 161 -0.50 -3.39 14.78
C TRP A 161 -0.24 -4.78 15.35
N GLN A 162 -1.29 -5.59 15.45
CA GLN A 162 -1.15 -7.00 15.75
C GLN A 162 -0.44 -7.70 14.59
N GLN A 163 0.63 -8.42 14.90
CA GLN A 163 1.44 -9.11 13.90
C GLN A 163 0.70 -10.34 13.33
N ASP A 164 0.21 -11.22 14.21
CA ASP A 164 -0.41 -12.49 13.85
C ASP A 164 -1.88 -12.29 13.46
N THR A 165 -2.09 -11.76 12.26
CA THR A 165 -3.40 -11.59 11.65
C THR A 165 -3.52 -12.44 10.38
N SER A 166 -4.76 -12.67 9.96
CA SER A 166 -5.01 -13.34 8.69
C SER A 166 -4.59 -12.46 7.51
N ALA A 167 -4.17 -13.11 6.43
CA ALA A 167 -3.64 -12.43 5.24
C ALA A 167 -4.12 -13.09 3.96
N GLY A 168 -4.54 -12.27 3.01
CA GLY A 168 -4.83 -12.70 1.64
C GLY A 168 -3.60 -12.58 0.72
N ALA A 169 -3.85 -12.63 -0.59
CA ALA A 169 -2.82 -12.32 -1.59
C ALA A 169 -2.43 -10.83 -1.61
N VAL A 170 -3.37 -9.96 -1.25
CA VAL A 170 -3.30 -8.50 -1.33
C VAL A 170 -2.62 -7.93 -0.08
N SER A 171 -3.25 -8.03 1.08
CA SER A 171 -2.69 -7.51 2.33
C SER A 171 -3.07 -8.37 3.55
N PHE A 172 -2.56 -7.95 4.71
CA PHE A 172 -2.96 -8.42 6.02
C PHE A 172 -4.23 -7.70 6.48
N VAL A 173 -5.04 -8.38 7.30
CA VAL A 173 -6.08 -7.71 8.10
C VAL A 173 -5.37 -6.84 9.13
N GLU A 174 -5.66 -5.53 9.14
CA GLU A 174 -5.10 -4.62 10.12
C GLU A 174 -5.92 -4.69 11.41
N ILE A 175 -5.34 -5.24 12.47
CA ILE A 175 -5.87 -5.08 13.83
C ILE A 175 -4.98 -4.08 14.55
N TYR A 176 -5.48 -2.86 14.71
CA TYR A 176 -4.74 -1.70 15.19
C TYR A 176 -5.24 -1.22 16.56
N ASP A 177 -4.35 -1.12 17.54
CA ASP A 177 -4.60 -0.55 18.86
C ASP A 177 -4.00 0.85 18.97
N ALA A 178 -4.85 1.87 18.81
CA ALA A 178 -4.44 3.27 18.83
C ALA A 178 -3.89 3.71 20.20
N ARG A 179 -4.11 2.94 21.27
CA ARG A 179 -3.55 3.22 22.62
C ARG A 179 -2.04 2.96 22.68
N GLN A 180 -1.53 2.13 21.76
CA GLN A 180 -0.13 1.73 21.71
C GLN A 180 0.68 2.49 20.65
N ALA A 181 0.01 3.30 19.83
CA ALA A 181 0.68 4.08 18.80
C ALA A 181 1.32 5.36 19.39
N PRO A 182 2.53 5.75 18.96
CA PRO A 182 3.13 6.99 19.38
C PRO A 182 2.36 8.16 18.77
N VAL A 183 1.79 9.01 19.61
CA VAL A 183 1.03 10.20 19.16
C VAL A 183 2.00 11.29 18.72
N ASP A 184 1.69 11.95 17.60
CA ASP A 184 2.48 13.07 17.04
C ASP A 184 3.97 12.78 16.80
N TRP A 185 4.31 11.50 16.62
CA TRP A 185 5.67 11.04 16.32
C TRP A 185 6.26 11.57 15.01
N GLN A 186 5.52 12.37 14.26
CA GLN A 186 5.96 13.04 13.03
C GLN A 186 6.53 14.43 13.30
N GLN A 187 6.26 14.97 14.48
CA GLN A 187 6.54 16.35 14.81
C GLN A 187 8.02 16.52 15.19
N PRO A 188 8.61 17.72 14.92
CA PRO A 188 9.99 18.01 15.29
C PRO A 188 10.26 17.94 16.79
N ASP A 189 9.26 18.25 17.61
CA ASP A 189 9.38 18.38 19.06
C ASP A 189 9.07 17.07 19.81
N PHE A 190 8.79 15.98 19.08
CA PHE A 190 8.58 14.66 19.67
C PHE A 190 9.88 14.09 20.24
N ASP A 191 9.83 13.62 21.49
CA ASP A 191 10.95 13.00 22.18
C ASP A 191 11.09 11.51 21.80
N ASP A 192 12.08 11.22 20.96
CA ASP A 192 12.45 9.85 20.55
C ASP A 192 13.65 9.30 21.35
N SER A 193 13.98 9.86 22.52
CA SER A 193 15.08 9.37 23.39
C SER A 193 14.94 7.92 23.82
N GLY A 194 13.71 7.41 23.92
CA GLY A 194 13.41 6.01 24.21
C GLY A 194 13.47 5.07 23.00
N TRP A 195 13.73 5.57 21.80
CA TRP A 195 13.77 4.76 20.57
C TRP A 195 15.17 4.16 20.37
N SER A 196 15.21 2.96 19.79
CA SER A 196 16.46 2.25 19.51
C SER A 196 17.18 2.87 18.31
N ALA A 197 18.51 2.75 18.27
CA ALA A 197 19.30 3.08 17.08
C ALA A 197 19.08 2.03 15.99
N ALA A 198 18.94 2.46 14.73
CA ALA A 198 18.74 1.56 13.60
C ALA A 198 20.03 0.78 13.26
N GLU A 199 19.85 -0.42 12.72
CA GLU A 199 20.95 -1.28 12.27
C GLU A 199 21.15 -1.15 10.77
N VAL A 200 22.40 -0.94 10.34
CA VAL A 200 22.77 -0.94 8.93
C VAL A 200 22.68 -2.35 8.36
N LEU A 201 21.91 -2.51 7.28
CA LEU A 201 21.69 -3.78 6.58
C LEU A 201 22.86 -4.12 5.66
N LEU A 202 23.70 -5.02 6.13
CA LEU A 202 24.82 -5.60 5.37
C LEU A 202 24.84 -7.11 5.55
N ALA A 203 25.20 -7.83 4.48
CA ALA A 203 25.45 -9.26 4.53
C ALA A 203 26.94 -9.56 4.31
N PRO A 204 27.54 -10.50 5.04
CA PRO A 204 28.89 -10.95 4.74
C PRO A 204 28.91 -11.70 3.39
N ASP A 205 29.95 -11.51 2.58
CA ASP A 205 30.20 -12.30 1.36
C ASP A 205 31.25 -13.41 1.62
N TRP A 206 32.45 -13.26 1.07
CA TRP A 206 33.60 -14.13 1.35
C TRP A 206 34.52 -13.51 2.41
N PRO A 207 35.33 -14.32 3.14
CA PRO A 207 36.37 -13.79 4.00
C PRO A 207 37.26 -12.79 3.25
N ASN A 208 37.50 -11.62 3.85
CA ASN A 208 38.27 -10.51 3.28
C ASN A 208 37.68 -9.83 2.03
N THR A 209 36.37 -10.00 1.78
CA THR A 209 35.65 -9.20 0.77
C THR A 209 34.75 -8.16 1.45
N PRO A 210 34.46 -7.03 0.77
CA PRO A 210 33.50 -6.06 1.28
C PRO A 210 32.11 -6.70 1.51
N PRO A 211 31.36 -6.24 2.51
CA PRO A 211 30.01 -6.73 2.74
C PRO A 211 29.08 -6.39 1.57
N ILE A 212 28.11 -7.27 1.32
CA ILE A 212 27.05 -7.09 0.32
C ILE A 212 26.02 -6.12 0.85
N ARG A 213 25.66 -5.18 -0.02
CA ARG A 213 24.54 -4.26 0.16
C ARG A 213 23.27 -4.87 -0.46
N PRO A 214 22.10 -4.73 0.19
CA PRO A 214 20.85 -5.15 -0.44
C PRO A 214 20.50 -4.24 -1.61
N PHE A 215 19.66 -4.76 -2.52
CA PHE A 215 19.10 -4.02 -3.66
C PHE A 215 20.20 -3.39 -4.54
N PRO A 216 20.90 -4.20 -5.35
CA PRO A 216 22.12 -3.78 -6.04
C PRO A 216 21.87 -2.68 -7.08
N HIS A 217 20.70 -2.67 -7.71
CA HIS A 217 20.31 -1.64 -8.66
C HIS A 217 19.16 -0.81 -8.10
N MET A 218 19.50 0.39 -7.62
CA MET A 218 18.53 1.41 -7.23
C MET A 218 18.12 2.19 -8.49
N VAL A 219 16.88 2.04 -8.91
CA VAL A 219 16.34 2.63 -10.15
C VAL A 219 15.38 3.77 -9.79
N PRO A 220 15.44 4.94 -10.44
CA PRO A 220 14.43 5.97 -10.20
C PRO A 220 13.04 5.46 -10.59
N ARG A 221 12.01 5.87 -9.86
CA ARG A 221 10.62 5.70 -10.27
C ARG A 221 10.44 6.25 -11.70
N ASP A 222 9.94 5.42 -12.61
CA ASP A 222 9.80 5.70 -14.04
C ASP A 222 8.35 6.06 -14.46
N ILE A 223 7.47 6.25 -13.46
CA ILE A 223 6.09 6.69 -13.58
C ILE A 223 5.82 7.84 -12.62
N PRO A 224 4.81 8.69 -12.84
CA PRO A 224 4.41 9.70 -11.85
C PRO A 224 3.97 9.04 -10.52
N PRO A 225 3.96 9.82 -9.41
CA PRO A 225 3.26 9.42 -8.19
C PRO A 225 1.80 9.10 -8.47
N LEU A 226 1.20 8.26 -7.63
CA LEU A 226 -0.24 7.99 -7.74
C LEU A 226 -1.03 9.26 -7.36
N LEU A 227 -2.17 9.47 -8.02
CA LEU A 227 -3.14 10.48 -7.63
C LEU A 227 -3.70 10.08 -6.27
N GLU A 228 -3.69 10.99 -5.29
CA GLU A 228 -4.41 10.82 -4.03
C GLU A 228 -5.39 11.97 -3.80
N GLU A 229 -6.67 11.67 -3.55
CA GLU A 229 -7.73 12.66 -3.30
C GLU A 229 -8.73 12.13 -2.26
N VAL A 230 -9.21 12.96 -1.34
CA VAL A 230 -10.27 12.55 -0.42
C VAL A 230 -11.61 12.54 -1.16
N GLN A 231 -12.26 11.38 -1.21
CA GLN A 231 -13.60 11.22 -1.78
C GLN A 231 -14.60 10.82 -0.69
N GLN A 232 -15.74 11.50 -0.70
CA GLN A 232 -16.83 11.28 0.24
C GLN A 232 -17.80 10.22 -0.31
N PRO A 233 -18.44 9.42 0.55
CA PRO A 233 -19.52 8.56 0.11
C PRO A 233 -20.70 9.39 -0.39
N LEU A 234 -21.45 8.87 -1.36
CA LEU A 234 -22.59 9.57 -1.95
C LEU A 234 -23.84 9.49 -1.06
N ARG A 235 -23.95 8.45 -0.24
CA ARG A 235 -25.06 8.25 0.69
C ARG A 235 -24.71 7.31 1.84
N VAL A 236 -25.39 7.48 2.96
CA VAL A 236 -25.52 6.43 3.97
C VAL A 236 -26.57 5.44 3.48
N HIS A 237 -26.15 4.24 3.08
CA HIS A 237 -27.04 3.17 2.61
C HIS A 237 -27.89 2.63 3.75
N ARG A 238 -27.29 2.39 4.91
CA ARG A 238 -27.97 1.80 6.07
C ARG A 238 -27.31 2.21 7.39
N CYS A 239 -28.13 2.49 8.39
CA CYS A 239 -27.73 2.53 9.79
C CYS A 239 -28.54 1.46 10.53
N ALA A 240 -27.85 0.54 11.21
CA ALA A 240 -28.48 -0.63 11.81
C ALA A 240 -27.83 -1.03 13.12
N GLN A 241 -28.58 -1.74 13.95
CA GLN A 241 -28.01 -2.45 15.10
C GLN A 241 -27.52 -3.83 14.64
N VAL A 242 -26.34 -4.21 15.12
CA VAL A 242 -25.72 -5.50 14.87
C VAL A 242 -25.77 -6.34 16.14
N THR A 243 -26.23 -7.58 16.03
CA THR A 243 -26.05 -8.57 17.10
C THR A 243 -24.68 -9.22 16.95
N GLU A 244 -23.82 -9.03 17.95
CA GLU A 244 -22.45 -9.52 17.90
C GLU A 244 -22.40 -11.05 17.97
N VAL A 245 -21.53 -11.65 17.17
CA VAL A 245 -21.23 -13.08 17.22
C VAL A 245 -19.81 -13.26 17.74
N ALA A 246 -19.66 -13.97 18.85
CA ALA A 246 -18.37 -14.27 19.46
C ALA A 246 -17.83 -15.63 19.00
N ASP A 247 -16.58 -15.94 19.39
CA ASP A 247 -15.95 -17.26 19.27
C ASP A 247 -15.81 -17.79 17.84
N LEU A 248 -15.66 -16.90 16.87
CA LEU A 248 -15.35 -17.25 15.48
C LEU A 248 -13.86 -17.18 15.19
N PRO A 249 -13.35 -17.98 14.23
CA PRO A 249 -11.92 -18.24 14.06
C PRO A 249 -11.11 -17.01 13.61
N ASN A 250 -11.76 -15.99 13.04
CA ASN A 250 -11.15 -14.74 12.61
C ASN A 250 -12.19 -13.64 12.42
N LEU A 251 -11.72 -12.40 12.24
CA LEU A 251 -12.55 -11.22 12.05
C LEU A 251 -13.50 -11.31 10.83
N PRO A 252 -13.06 -11.77 9.63
CA PRO A 252 -13.98 -11.96 8.51
C PRO A 252 -15.13 -12.93 8.82
N ALA A 253 -14.84 -14.04 9.51
CA ALA A 253 -15.86 -14.99 9.93
C ALA A 253 -16.83 -14.37 10.93
N GLN A 254 -16.32 -13.61 11.90
CA GLN A 254 -17.13 -12.84 12.85
C GLN A 254 -18.13 -11.94 12.11
N ILE A 255 -17.62 -11.00 11.31
CA ILE A 255 -18.44 -10.02 10.59
C ILE A 255 -19.42 -10.72 9.64
N GLY A 256 -19.02 -11.82 8.99
CA GLY A 256 -19.88 -12.55 8.06
C GLY A 256 -21.04 -13.32 8.71
N ALA A 257 -20.96 -13.61 10.01
CA ALA A 257 -22.02 -14.31 10.75
C ALA A 257 -22.98 -13.35 11.48
N GLU A 258 -22.65 -12.07 11.53
CA GLU A 258 -23.42 -11.05 12.22
C GLU A 258 -24.71 -10.69 11.46
N THR A 259 -25.74 -10.33 12.21
CA THR A 259 -27.05 -9.97 11.66
C THR A 259 -27.39 -8.51 11.97
N MET A 260 -28.03 -7.85 11.01
CA MET A 260 -28.43 -6.44 11.10
C MET A 260 -29.95 -6.29 11.24
N GLN A 261 -30.36 -5.46 12.19
CA GLN A 261 -31.75 -5.09 12.44
C GLN A 261 -31.89 -3.58 12.69
N GLY A 262 -33.12 -3.08 12.81
CA GLY A 262 -33.36 -1.70 13.20
C GLY A 262 -32.77 -1.39 14.58
N LEU A 263 -32.38 -0.13 14.80
CA LEU A 263 -31.91 0.33 16.12
C LEU A 263 -33.01 0.11 17.16
N THR A 264 -32.66 -0.55 18.26
CA THR A 264 -33.60 -0.85 19.36
C THR A 264 -33.01 -0.48 20.71
N THR A 265 -31.79 -0.92 21.00
CA THR A 265 -31.08 -0.69 22.27
C THR A 265 -29.85 0.20 22.13
N CYS A 266 -29.25 0.23 20.94
CA CYS A 266 -28.18 1.15 20.60
C CYS A 266 -28.76 2.44 19.98
N SER A 267 -28.00 3.53 20.01
CA SER A 267 -28.36 4.80 19.37
C SER A 267 -27.31 5.25 18.36
N ALA A 268 -27.78 5.94 17.32
CA ALA A 268 -26.97 6.63 16.33
C ALA A 268 -27.71 7.91 15.93
N GLU A 269 -27.30 9.05 16.47
CA GLU A 269 -27.95 10.34 16.26
C GLU A 269 -27.13 11.19 15.29
N GLY A 270 -27.79 11.90 14.36
CA GLY A 270 -27.12 12.78 13.40
C GLY A 270 -26.68 12.12 12.08
N VAL A 271 -27.06 10.86 11.84
CA VAL A 271 -26.70 10.08 10.63
C VAL A 271 -27.03 10.84 9.34
N ASP A 272 -28.20 11.48 9.27
CA ASP A 272 -28.65 12.21 8.08
C ASP A 272 -27.78 13.44 7.74
N THR A 273 -26.98 13.92 8.70
CA THR A 273 -26.09 15.08 8.51
C THR A 273 -24.62 14.72 8.32
N LEU A 274 -24.26 13.43 8.40
CA LEU A 274 -22.87 12.97 8.33
C LEU A 274 -22.16 13.47 7.04
N LEU A 275 -22.86 13.43 5.91
CA LEU A 275 -22.30 13.80 4.61
C LEU A 275 -22.27 15.31 4.36
N ASP A 276 -22.98 16.09 5.18
CA ASP A 276 -23.06 17.55 5.11
C ASP A 276 -22.15 18.23 6.15
N GLY A 277 -21.16 17.50 6.68
CA GLY A 277 -20.22 17.98 7.70
C GLY A 277 -20.77 18.00 9.13
N GLY A 278 -21.92 17.36 9.36
CA GLY A 278 -22.43 17.06 10.69
C GLY A 278 -21.62 15.95 11.38
N ALA A 279 -22.00 15.65 12.62
CA ALA A 279 -21.38 14.58 13.41
C ALA A 279 -22.42 13.53 13.80
N VAL A 280 -21.99 12.26 13.88
CA VAL A 280 -22.84 11.15 14.32
C VAL A 280 -22.42 10.73 15.72
N THR A 281 -23.35 10.77 16.66
CA THR A 281 -23.12 10.27 18.02
C THR A 281 -23.65 8.86 18.13
N VAL A 282 -22.78 7.91 18.45
CA VAL A 282 -23.08 6.48 18.57
C VAL A 282 -22.91 6.04 20.02
N GLN A 283 -23.88 5.29 20.53
CA GLN A 283 -23.77 4.60 21.82
C GLN A 283 -24.28 3.16 21.71
N THR A 284 -23.55 2.23 22.30
CA THR A 284 -23.81 0.78 22.21
C THR A 284 -24.02 0.17 23.59
N VAL A 285 -24.64 -1.02 23.62
CA VAL A 285 -24.78 -1.86 24.82
C VAL A 285 -24.02 -3.18 24.63
N PRO A 286 -23.60 -3.87 25.72
CA PRO A 286 -22.86 -5.12 25.60
C PRO A 286 -23.55 -6.16 24.69
N GLY A 287 -22.78 -6.78 23.79
CA GLY A 287 -23.26 -7.78 22.82
C GLY A 287 -24.07 -7.19 21.66
N GLN A 288 -24.14 -5.87 21.53
CA GLN A 288 -24.76 -5.16 20.42
C GLN A 288 -23.82 -4.08 19.90
N ALA A 289 -23.88 -3.84 18.60
CA ALA A 289 -23.08 -2.85 17.91
C ALA A 289 -23.95 -1.99 16.99
N VAL A 290 -23.38 -0.92 16.44
CA VAL A 290 -24.03 -0.07 15.43
C VAL A 290 -23.21 -0.14 14.15
N ALA A 291 -23.87 -0.48 13.04
CA ALA A 291 -23.26 -0.46 11.72
C ALA A 291 -23.75 0.73 10.89
N LEU A 292 -22.81 1.46 10.29
CA LEU A 292 -23.04 2.44 9.23
C LEU A 292 -22.51 1.88 7.92
N VAL A 293 -23.39 1.61 6.96
CA VAL A 293 -23.04 1.17 5.60
C VAL A 293 -23.12 2.38 4.67
N LEU A 294 -22.02 2.70 4.02
CA LEU A 294 -21.83 3.86 3.14
C LEU A 294 -21.70 3.38 1.69
N ASP A 295 -22.35 4.06 0.75
CA ASP A 295 -22.31 3.75 -0.68
C ASP A 295 -21.65 4.90 -1.46
N PHE A 296 -20.57 4.58 -2.17
CA PHE A 296 -19.81 5.52 -3.00
C PHE A 296 -20.40 5.67 -4.42
N GLY A 297 -21.52 5.01 -4.72
CA GLY A 297 -22.24 5.09 -5.99
C GLY A 297 -21.66 4.23 -7.11
N GLY A 298 -20.38 3.89 -7.02
CA GLY A 298 -19.65 3.00 -7.92
C GLY A 298 -18.43 2.40 -7.23
N THR A 299 -17.75 1.48 -7.91
CA THR A 299 -16.46 0.98 -7.42
C THR A 299 -15.44 2.12 -7.43
N VAL A 300 -14.70 2.24 -6.34
CA VAL A 300 -13.60 3.16 -6.08
C VAL A 300 -12.38 2.37 -5.63
N THR A 301 -11.19 2.96 -5.75
CA THR A 301 -9.93 2.43 -5.21
C THR A 301 -9.37 3.42 -4.21
N GLY A 302 -9.04 2.98 -3.01
CA GLY A 302 -8.60 3.91 -1.99
C GLY A 302 -8.29 3.29 -0.64
N ARG A 303 -7.89 4.16 0.28
CA ARG A 303 -7.67 3.82 1.69
C ARG A 303 -8.82 4.35 2.53
N PRO A 304 -9.70 3.49 3.06
CA PRO A 304 -10.74 3.92 3.99
C PRO A 304 -10.13 4.62 5.20
N PHE A 305 -10.79 5.67 5.67
CA PHE A 305 -10.41 6.36 6.90
C PHE A 305 -11.64 6.86 7.65
N PHE A 306 -11.44 7.16 8.93
CA PHE A 306 -12.40 7.89 9.73
C PHE A 306 -11.74 8.89 10.68
N GLU A 307 -12.52 9.88 11.11
CA GLU A 307 -12.17 10.81 12.18
C GLU A 307 -13.23 10.77 13.26
N ILE A 308 -12.80 10.53 14.51
CA ILE A 308 -13.70 10.30 15.63
C ILE A 308 -13.20 10.98 16.92
N ASP A 309 -14.08 11.10 17.90
CA ASP A 309 -13.78 11.25 19.33
C ASP A 309 -14.38 10.06 20.09
N ALA A 310 -13.61 9.40 20.93
CA ALA A 310 -14.05 8.21 21.64
C ALA A 310 -13.39 8.08 23.02
N SER A 311 -14.04 7.33 23.90
CA SER A 311 -13.37 6.74 25.07
C SER A 311 -12.37 5.67 24.63
N ALA A 312 -11.35 5.41 25.44
CA ALA A 312 -10.39 4.35 25.12
C ALA A 312 -11.05 2.95 25.21
N GLY A 313 -10.82 2.12 24.20
CA GLY A 313 -11.27 0.72 24.19
C GLY A 313 -12.58 0.45 23.46
N ALA A 314 -13.25 1.48 22.92
CA ALA A 314 -14.26 1.27 21.88
C ALA A 314 -13.60 0.64 20.64
N VAL A 315 -14.34 -0.18 19.91
CA VAL A 315 -13.86 -0.93 18.75
C VAL A 315 -14.60 -0.47 17.50
N ILE A 316 -13.86 -0.24 16.42
CA ILE A 316 -14.40 0.08 15.10
C ILE A 316 -13.91 -1.00 14.15
N ASP A 317 -14.82 -1.85 13.69
CA ASP A 317 -14.54 -2.73 12.56
C ASP A 317 -14.85 -1.99 11.27
N ILE A 318 -13.93 -2.09 10.33
CA ILE A 318 -14.03 -1.50 9.00
C ILE A 318 -14.13 -2.67 8.04
N GLY A 319 -15.12 -2.65 7.16
CA GLY A 319 -15.18 -3.64 6.10
C GLY A 319 -15.60 -3.04 4.77
N THR A 320 -15.02 -3.56 3.70
CA THR A 320 -15.16 -3.03 2.36
C THR A 320 -15.56 -4.11 1.36
N SER A 321 -16.53 -3.81 0.49
CA SER A 321 -16.96 -4.73 -0.56
C SER A 321 -17.45 -4.00 -1.81
N GLU A 322 -17.33 -4.62 -2.98
CA GLU A 322 -18.00 -4.17 -4.22
C GLU A 322 -19.50 -4.47 -4.24
N ARG A 323 -19.96 -5.40 -3.37
CA ARG A 323 -21.35 -5.89 -3.35
C ARG A 323 -21.88 -5.99 -1.92
N LEU A 324 -23.20 -5.88 -1.80
CA LEU A 324 -23.91 -6.17 -0.57
C LEU A 324 -24.65 -7.51 -0.70
N GLN A 325 -24.72 -8.24 0.41
CA GLN A 325 -25.59 -9.39 0.59
C GLN A 325 -26.65 -9.02 1.63
N GLU A 326 -27.92 -8.85 1.19
CA GLU A 326 -29.04 -8.49 2.08
C GLU A 326 -28.75 -7.24 2.95
N ASP A 327 -28.05 -6.25 2.34
CA ASP A 327 -27.51 -4.99 2.91
C ASP A 327 -26.28 -5.09 3.82
N HIS A 328 -25.76 -6.29 4.06
CA HIS A 328 -24.50 -6.49 4.76
C HIS A 328 -23.34 -6.52 3.76
N ILE A 329 -22.14 -6.10 4.18
CA ILE A 329 -20.95 -6.28 3.34
C ILE A 329 -20.59 -7.77 3.21
N GLU A 330 -19.95 -8.17 2.12
CA GLU A 330 -19.28 -9.47 2.05
C GLU A 330 -17.83 -9.29 2.57
N PRO A 331 -17.50 -9.72 3.81
CA PRO A 331 -16.17 -9.46 4.40
C PRO A 331 -15.06 -10.33 3.78
N ARG A 332 -15.46 -11.41 3.10
CA ARG A 332 -14.56 -12.38 2.49
C ARG A 332 -15.08 -12.80 1.14
N PHE A 333 -14.28 -12.56 0.11
CA PHE A 333 -14.56 -13.10 -1.21
C PHE A 333 -14.10 -14.56 -1.30
N HIS A 334 -15.04 -15.50 -1.38
CA HIS A 334 -14.75 -16.93 -1.47
C HIS A 334 -14.45 -17.33 -2.93
N SER A 335 -13.17 -17.31 -3.31
CA SER A 335 -12.66 -17.83 -4.58
C SER A 335 -11.49 -18.79 -4.33
N PHE A 336 -10.82 -19.24 -5.40
CA PHE A 336 -9.56 -19.99 -5.35
C PHE A 336 -8.44 -19.21 -4.62
N LEU A 337 -8.58 -17.89 -4.51
CA LEU A 337 -7.77 -17.00 -3.67
C LEU A 337 -8.68 -16.26 -2.69
N THR A 338 -8.33 -16.30 -1.40
CA THR A 338 -9.04 -15.56 -0.34
C THR A 338 -8.57 -14.11 -0.28
N SER A 339 -9.51 -13.18 -0.39
CA SER A 339 -9.33 -11.77 -0.05
C SER A 339 -10.15 -11.46 1.20
N GLU A 340 -9.51 -10.84 2.19
CA GLU A 340 -10.12 -10.46 3.46
C GLU A 340 -10.08 -8.95 3.55
N ASN A 341 -11.27 -8.34 3.49
CA ASN A 341 -11.44 -6.91 3.29
C ASN A 341 -12.07 -6.28 4.53
N VAL A 342 -11.49 -6.62 5.67
CA VAL A 342 -11.90 -6.15 6.99
C VAL A 342 -10.68 -5.77 7.80
N ASP A 343 -10.83 -4.76 8.64
CA ASP A 343 -9.84 -4.25 9.58
C ASP A 343 -10.53 -3.93 10.92
N ARG A 344 -9.76 -3.82 12.00
CA ARG A 344 -10.25 -3.49 13.34
C ARG A 344 -9.38 -2.41 13.97
N VAL A 345 -10.01 -1.39 14.52
CA VAL A 345 -9.35 -0.34 15.30
C VAL A 345 -9.88 -0.34 16.73
N ILE A 346 -8.96 -0.42 17.70
CA ILE A 346 -9.22 -0.19 19.12
C ILE A 346 -8.82 1.24 19.42
N THR A 347 -9.76 2.01 19.92
CA THR A 347 -9.64 3.46 20.11
C THR A 347 -8.76 3.82 21.32
N ARG A 348 -8.00 4.90 21.19
CA ARG A 348 -7.51 5.67 22.35
C ARG A 348 -8.53 6.73 22.74
N ALA A 349 -8.34 7.32 23.92
CA ALA A 349 -9.19 8.40 24.38
C ALA A 349 -8.99 9.68 23.55
N GLY A 350 -10.08 10.41 23.33
CA GLY A 350 -10.11 11.69 22.65
C GLY A 350 -10.10 11.60 21.12
N ARG A 351 -9.89 12.75 20.48
CA ARG A 351 -9.90 12.86 19.02
C ARG A 351 -8.76 12.08 18.36
N GLN A 352 -9.10 11.31 17.34
CA GLN A 352 -8.15 10.50 16.55
C GLN A 352 -8.62 10.29 15.12
N ARG A 353 -7.65 9.98 14.26
CA ARG A 353 -7.84 9.60 12.86
C ARG A 353 -7.13 8.26 12.65
N TRP A 354 -7.79 7.36 11.94
CA TRP A 354 -7.16 6.16 11.41
C TRP A 354 -7.45 6.08 9.91
N GLU A 355 -6.45 5.64 9.15
CA GLU A 355 -6.55 5.36 7.73
C GLU A 355 -5.83 4.05 7.48
N ARG A 356 -6.45 3.19 6.66
CA ARG A 356 -5.86 1.92 6.25
C ARG A 356 -4.51 2.15 5.57
N PHE A 357 -3.51 1.33 5.88
CA PHE A 357 -2.17 1.51 5.32
C PHE A 357 -2.14 1.20 3.82
N GLU A 358 -2.69 0.06 3.43
CA GLU A 358 -2.83 -0.36 2.03
C GLU A 358 -4.18 0.05 1.43
N TRP A 359 -4.18 0.26 0.11
CA TRP A 359 -5.39 0.58 -0.62
C TRP A 359 -6.18 -0.68 -1.00
N THR A 360 -7.47 -0.52 -1.24
CA THR A 360 -8.35 -1.59 -1.73
C THR A 360 -9.41 -1.06 -2.67
N GLY A 361 -9.98 -1.94 -3.49
CA GLY A 361 -11.14 -1.67 -4.34
C GLY A 361 -12.44 -2.01 -3.63
N PHE A 362 -13.42 -1.11 -3.65
CA PHE A 362 -14.72 -1.33 -3.04
C PHE A 362 -15.76 -0.35 -3.57
N ARG A 363 -17.04 -0.59 -3.28
CA ARG A 363 -18.13 0.38 -3.47
C ARG A 363 -18.80 0.73 -2.14
N TYR A 364 -18.87 -0.25 -1.25
CA TYR A 364 -19.49 -0.14 0.05
C TYR A 364 -18.44 -0.20 1.15
N LEU A 365 -18.59 0.70 2.12
CA LEU A 365 -17.77 0.75 3.34
C LEU A 365 -18.71 0.61 4.54
N GLN A 366 -18.47 -0.37 5.39
CA GLN A 366 -19.20 -0.56 6.64
C GLN A 366 -18.29 -0.24 7.82
N LEU A 367 -18.75 0.64 8.70
CA LEU A 367 -18.17 0.83 10.03
C LEU A 367 -19.09 0.18 11.05
N THR A 368 -18.61 -0.84 11.76
CA THR A 368 -19.30 -1.45 12.89
C THR A 368 -18.66 -0.98 14.19
N ILE A 369 -19.37 -0.13 14.94
CA ILE A 369 -18.96 0.44 16.22
C ILE A 369 -19.42 -0.47 17.34
N ARG A 370 -18.49 -0.90 18.19
CA ARG A 370 -18.72 -1.81 19.31
C ARG A 370 -18.09 -1.24 20.59
N ASN A 371 -18.58 -1.69 21.73
CA ASN A 371 -18.04 -1.31 23.04
C ASN A 371 -17.91 0.22 23.24
N ALA A 372 -18.76 1.00 22.58
CA ALA A 372 -18.94 2.43 22.81
C ALA A 372 -19.97 2.61 23.93
N THR A 373 -19.58 2.31 25.17
CA THR A 373 -20.45 2.43 26.35
C THR A 373 -20.70 3.90 26.73
N GLU A 374 -19.73 4.76 26.42
CA GLU A 374 -19.87 6.21 26.40
C GLU A 374 -20.10 6.70 24.96
N PRO A 375 -20.72 7.87 24.76
CA PRO A 375 -20.94 8.42 23.42
C PRO A 375 -19.65 8.54 22.61
N LEU A 376 -19.61 7.87 21.45
CA LEU A 376 -18.56 7.99 20.44
C LEU A 376 -19.05 8.95 19.35
N ILE A 377 -18.24 9.92 18.98
CA ILE A 377 -18.58 10.92 17.96
C ILE A 377 -17.81 10.62 16.68
N ILE A 378 -18.52 10.47 15.56
CA ILE A 378 -17.95 10.33 14.22
C ILE A 378 -18.07 11.66 13.49
N TYR A 379 -16.95 12.25 13.09
CA TYR A 379 -16.90 13.51 12.36
C TYR A 379 -16.81 13.33 10.85
N ASN A 380 -16.14 12.26 10.41
CA ASN A 380 -15.91 12.02 8.99
C ASN A 380 -15.63 10.54 8.74
N VAL A 381 -16.16 10.02 7.63
CA VAL A 381 -15.87 8.68 7.13
C VAL A 381 -15.81 8.76 5.62
N ALA A 382 -14.66 8.45 5.06
CA ALA A 382 -14.37 8.64 3.64
C ALA A 382 -13.24 7.70 3.21
N HIS A 383 -12.72 7.88 2.00
CA HIS A 383 -11.46 7.26 1.62
C HIS A 383 -10.54 8.26 0.92
N THR A 384 -9.25 7.99 1.03
CA THR A 384 -8.25 8.61 0.16
C THR A 384 -8.20 7.79 -1.12
N PHE A 385 -8.90 8.27 -2.16
CA PHE A 385 -8.88 7.70 -3.50
C PHE A 385 -7.45 7.59 -3.99
N THR A 386 -7.12 6.49 -4.67
CA THR A 386 -5.83 6.32 -5.32
C THR A 386 -5.99 5.68 -6.70
N SER A 387 -5.26 6.21 -7.69
CA SER A 387 -5.12 5.61 -9.02
C SER A 387 -3.87 6.15 -9.72
N TYR A 388 -3.46 5.53 -10.83
CA TYR A 388 -2.50 6.15 -11.74
C TYR A 388 -3.10 7.47 -12.27
N PRO A 389 -2.32 8.56 -12.33
CA PRO A 389 -2.83 9.88 -12.71
C PRO A 389 -3.03 10.01 -14.23
N VAL A 390 -4.03 9.29 -14.77
CA VAL A 390 -4.41 9.38 -16.19
C VAL A 390 -5.18 10.66 -16.50
N GLU A 391 -4.98 11.17 -17.71
CA GLU A 391 -5.79 12.24 -18.30
C GLU A 391 -6.73 11.64 -19.36
N THR A 392 -8.02 11.95 -19.32
CA THR A 392 -8.99 11.47 -20.32
C THR A 392 -8.83 12.19 -21.66
N ARG A 393 -7.95 11.68 -22.52
CA ARG A 393 -7.69 12.21 -23.87
C ARG A 393 -8.62 11.64 -24.94
N GLY A 394 -8.99 10.38 -24.78
CA GLY A 394 -9.88 9.63 -25.67
C GLY A 394 -11.35 9.91 -25.40
N ARG A 395 -12.16 9.95 -26.46
CA ARG A 395 -13.62 10.17 -26.35
C ARG A 395 -14.35 9.33 -27.39
N PHE A 396 -15.48 8.79 -26.98
CA PHE A 396 -16.43 8.10 -27.86
C PHE A 396 -17.85 8.50 -27.48
N HIS A 397 -18.68 8.76 -28.48
CA HIS A 397 -20.10 9.00 -28.32
C HIS A 397 -20.85 8.61 -29.59
N CYS A 398 -22.01 7.97 -29.44
CA CYS A 398 -22.92 7.66 -30.54
C CYS A 398 -24.39 7.75 -30.11
N SER A 399 -25.31 7.53 -31.06
CA SER A 399 -26.75 7.57 -30.81
C SER A 399 -27.28 6.42 -29.95
N ASP A 400 -26.50 5.36 -29.76
CA ASP A 400 -26.87 4.24 -28.89
C ASP A 400 -26.38 4.51 -27.46
N ALA A 401 -27.32 4.73 -26.55
CA ALA A 401 -27.03 5.03 -25.15
C ALA A 401 -26.29 3.88 -24.43
N LEU A 402 -26.53 2.62 -24.81
CA LEU A 402 -25.85 1.47 -24.22
C LEU A 402 -24.37 1.47 -24.60
N LEU A 403 -24.03 1.77 -25.85
CA LEU A 403 -22.63 1.84 -26.29
C LEU A 403 -21.87 2.96 -25.59
N ASN A 404 -22.53 4.10 -25.32
CA ASN A 404 -21.94 5.18 -24.52
C ASN A 404 -21.64 4.73 -23.08
N GLN A 405 -22.56 3.97 -22.47
CA GLN A 405 -22.36 3.41 -21.13
C GLN A 405 -21.22 2.38 -21.10
N ILE A 406 -21.13 1.51 -22.13
CA ILE A 406 -20.04 0.52 -22.25
C ILE A 406 -18.69 1.23 -22.36
N TRP A 407 -18.59 2.31 -23.15
CA TRP A 407 -17.35 3.09 -23.22
C TRP A 407 -16.96 3.69 -21.87
N GLN A 408 -17.91 4.33 -21.18
CA GLN A 408 -17.66 4.91 -19.87
C GLN A 408 -17.25 3.86 -18.84
N ALA A 409 -17.93 2.71 -18.82
CA ALA A 409 -17.60 1.60 -17.94
C ALA A 409 -16.19 1.06 -18.22
N GLY A 410 -15.83 0.87 -19.50
CA GLY A 410 -14.50 0.40 -19.89
C GLY A 410 -13.37 1.34 -19.45
N ALA A 411 -13.54 2.65 -19.70
CA ALA A 411 -12.55 3.65 -19.28
C ALA A 411 -12.44 3.73 -17.74
N ASN A 412 -13.57 3.74 -17.03
CA ASN A 412 -13.59 3.78 -15.56
C ASN A 412 -12.93 2.53 -14.96
N THR A 413 -13.29 1.34 -15.43
CA THR A 413 -12.68 0.09 -14.97
C THR A 413 -11.18 0.10 -15.18
N LEU A 414 -10.71 0.53 -16.36
CA LEU A 414 -9.27 0.63 -16.62
C LEU A 414 -8.59 1.58 -15.64
N GLN A 415 -9.14 2.78 -15.38
CA GLN A 415 -8.53 3.71 -14.42
C GLN A 415 -8.39 3.08 -13.03
N LEU A 416 -9.40 2.34 -12.56
CA LEU A 416 -9.34 1.62 -11.28
C LEU A 416 -8.34 0.45 -11.30
N CYS A 417 -8.05 -0.09 -12.48
CA CYS A 417 -7.03 -1.11 -12.72
C CYS A 417 -5.64 -0.54 -13.07
N MET A 418 -5.46 0.79 -13.09
CA MET A 418 -4.15 1.43 -13.30
C MET A 418 -3.65 2.00 -11.98
N HIS A 419 -2.56 1.45 -11.44
CA HIS A 419 -1.87 1.92 -10.24
C HIS A 419 -0.37 2.05 -10.53
N ASP A 420 0.52 1.51 -9.70
CA ASP A 420 1.95 1.40 -9.99
C ASP A 420 2.29 0.28 -11.00
N GLY A 421 1.25 -0.41 -11.49
CA GLY A 421 1.20 -1.34 -12.61
C GLY A 421 -0.25 -1.41 -13.12
N PHE A 422 -0.45 -2.05 -14.27
CA PHE A 422 -1.78 -2.54 -14.66
C PHE A 422 -2.15 -3.72 -13.76
N VAL A 423 -3.38 -3.80 -13.26
CA VAL A 423 -3.82 -4.86 -12.33
C VAL A 423 -5.12 -5.50 -12.77
N ASP A 424 -5.21 -6.82 -12.64
CA ASP A 424 -6.38 -7.61 -13.05
C ASP A 424 -7.68 -7.16 -12.38
N CYS A 425 -7.61 -6.82 -11.09
CA CYS A 425 -8.74 -6.29 -10.34
C CYS A 425 -8.29 -5.45 -9.14
N PRO A 426 -9.10 -4.45 -8.73
CA PRO A 426 -8.73 -3.55 -7.65
C PRO A 426 -8.93 -4.12 -6.24
N GLN A 427 -9.76 -5.16 -6.06
CA GLN A 427 -10.10 -5.69 -4.74
C GLN A 427 -9.34 -6.97 -4.38
N ARG A 428 -9.38 -8.00 -5.24
CA ARG A 428 -9.11 -9.39 -4.83
C ARG A 428 -7.66 -9.86 -5.03
N GLU A 429 -7.01 -9.41 -6.09
CA GLU A 429 -5.66 -9.88 -6.45
C GLU A 429 -4.68 -8.73 -6.59
N GLN A 430 -5.02 -7.67 -7.31
CA GLN A 430 -4.12 -6.54 -7.60
C GLN A 430 -2.79 -6.96 -8.26
N ARG A 431 -2.79 -8.10 -8.98
CA ARG A 431 -1.61 -8.62 -9.67
C ARG A 431 -1.51 -8.03 -11.05
N GLN A 432 -0.27 -7.81 -11.49
CA GLN A 432 0.01 -7.38 -12.86
C GLN A 432 0.09 -8.60 -13.77
N PHE A 433 -1.07 -9.11 -14.18
CA PHE A 433 -1.18 -10.21 -15.13
C PHE A 433 -0.81 -9.73 -16.55
N VAL A 434 0.16 -10.41 -17.17
CA VAL A 434 0.76 -9.95 -18.43
C VAL A 434 -0.22 -10.01 -19.61
N GLY A 435 -1.11 -11.00 -19.63
CA GLY A 435 -2.11 -11.16 -20.68
C GLY A 435 -3.23 -10.14 -20.58
N ASP A 436 -3.72 -9.90 -19.37
CA ASP A 436 -4.72 -8.87 -19.03
C ASP A 436 -4.19 -7.49 -19.44
N ALA A 437 -2.91 -7.22 -19.09
CA ALA A 437 -2.22 -5.97 -19.42
C ALA A 437 -2.18 -5.66 -20.92
N TYR A 438 -2.19 -6.66 -21.81
CA TYR A 438 -2.26 -6.38 -23.26
C TYR A 438 -3.57 -5.69 -23.64
N VAL A 439 -4.72 -6.17 -23.12
CA VAL A 439 -6.02 -5.55 -23.38
C VAL A 439 -6.11 -4.19 -22.70
N GLU A 440 -5.63 -4.10 -21.46
CA GLU A 440 -5.58 -2.85 -20.70
C GLU A 440 -4.75 -1.77 -21.42
N VAL A 441 -3.62 -2.14 -22.02
CA VAL A 441 -2.78 -1.22 -22.82
C VAL A 441 -3.52 -0.71 -24.06
N LEU A 442 -4.27 -1.57 -24.76
CA LEU A 442 -5.07 -1.14 -25.91
C LEU A 442 -6.16 -0.15 -25.51
N VAL A 443 -6.87 -0.42 -24.40
CA VAL A 443 -7.89 0.48 -23.87
C VAL A 443 -7.24 1.78 -23.37
N ASN A 444 -6.08 1.71 -22.73
CA ASN A 444 -5.30 2.86 -22.27
C ASN A 444 -4.97 3.78 -23.45
N PHE A 445 -4.42 3.25 -24.54
CA PHE A 445 -4.12 4.06 -25.73
C PHE A 445 -5.35 4.69 -26.37
N ALA A 446 -6.52 4.05 -26.27
CA ALA A 446 -7.77 4.60 -26.75
C ALA A 446 -8.38 5.66 -25.82
N ALA A 447 -8.29 5.49 -24.49
CA ALA A 447 -8.99 6.29 -23.48
C ALA A 447 -8.13 7.41 -22.88
N PHE A 448 -6.86 7.15 -22.59
CA PHE A 448 -5.99 8.03 -21.80
C PHE A 448 -4.71 8.44 -22.54
N GLY A 449 -4.17 7.54 -23.37
CA GLY A 449 -2.94 7.78 -24.12
C GLY A 449 -1.69 7.92 -23.25
N ASP A 450 -1.68 7.29 -22.07
CA ASP A 450 -0.45 7.18 -21.28
C ASP A 450 0.51 6.17 -21.92
N ALA A 451 1.81 6.48 -21.92
CA ALA A 451 2.84 5.57 -22.40
C ALA A 451 3.78 5.10 -21.28
N ALA A 452 3.86 5.84 -20.16
CA ALA A 452 4.86 5.57 -19.14
C ALA A 452 4.56 4.29 -18.36
N LEU A 453 3.29 4.03 -18.01
CA LEU A 453 2.90 2.79 -17.33
C LEU A 453 3.10 1.56 -18.24
N THR A 454 2.86 1.70 -19.54
CA THR A 454 3.14 0.64 -20.53
C THR A 454 4.63 0.37 -20.67
N ALA A 455 5.47 1.41 -20.75
CA ALA A 455 6.92 1.24 -20.81
C ALA A 455 7.46 0.53 -19.55
N LYS A 456 6.95 0.91 -18.37
CA LYS A 456 7.24 0.24 -17.10
C LYS A 456 6.84 -1.24 -17.12
N LEU A 457 5.62 -1.56 -17.53
CA LEU A 457 5.16 -2.96 -17.71
C LEU A 457 6.13 -3.76 -18.57
N LEU A 458 6.53 -3.25 -19.73
CA LEU A 458 7.41 -3.96 -20.66
C LEU A 458 8.76 -4.32 -20.03
N ARG A 459 9.37 -3.38 -19.29
CA ARG A 459 10.63 -3.61 -18.55
C ARG A 459 10.46 -4.61 -17.41
N GLN A 460 9.36 -4.55 -16.67
CA GLN A 460 9.13 -5.49 -15.57
C GLN A 460 8.88 -6.92 -16.04
N VAL A 461 8.25 -7.07 -17.21
CA VAL A 461 8.09 -8.39 -17.84
C VAL A 461 9.42 -8.93 -18.33
N GLN A 462 10.28 -8.09 -18.93
CA GLN A 462 11.66 -8.45 -19.28
C GLN A 462 12.47 -8.91 -18.05
N GLN A 463 12.42 -8.15 -16.95
CA GLN A 463 13.14 -8.47 -15.70
C GLN A 463 12.68 -9.80 -15.07
N SER A 464 11.45 -10.23 -15.36
CA SER A 464 10.90 -11.51 -14.91
C SER A 464 11.38 -12.72 -15.70
N GLN A 465 12.06 -12.50 -16.84
CA GLN A 465 12.42 -13.55 -17.78
C GLN A 465 13.33 -14.61 -17.12
N ARG A 466 12.99 -15.87 -17.36
CA ARG A 466 13.67 -17.05 -16.86
C ARG A 466 14.83 -17.44 -17.77
N GLY A 467 15.68 -18.36 -17.29
CA GLY A 467 16.80 -18.90 -18.07
C GLY A 467 16.40 -19.69 -19.32
N ASP A 468 15.14 -20.16 -19.42
CA ASP A 468 14.57 -20.78 -20.63
C ASP A 468 13.91 -19.77 -21.59
N GLY A 469 13.99 -18.48 -21.28
CA GLY A 469 13.42 -17.40 -22.09
C GLY A 469 11.94 -17.09 -21.82
N MET A 470 11.25 -17.87 -20.98
CA MET A 470 9.85 -17.61 -20.63
C MET A 470 9.73 -16.44 -19.64
N THR A 471 8.73 -15.60 -19.84
CA THR A 471 8.32 -14.55 -18.88
C THR A 471 7.32 -15.10 -17.87
N GLN A 472 7.19 -14.45 -16.71
CA GLN A 472 6.20 -14.84 -15.72
C GLN A 472 4.78 -14.43 -16.14
N THR A 473 3.77 -15.19 -15.70
CA THR A 473 2.35 -14.86 -15.91
C THR A 473 1.96 -13.55 -15.23
N THR A 474 2.55 -13.25 -14.07
CA THR A 474 2.34 -12.04 -13.28
C THR A 474 3.67 -11.52 -12.77
N THR A 475 3.94 -10.21 -12.91
CA THR A 475 5.22 -9.65 -12.45
C THR A 475 5.16 -8.13 -12.24
N PRO A 476 5.82 -7.59 -11.19
CA PRO A 476 6.37 -8.32 -10.05
C PRO A 476 5.23 -8.85 -9.15
N SER A 477 5.32 -10.12 -8.74
CA SER A 477 4.34 -10.79 -7.88
C SER A 477 4.88 -12.03 -7.16
N ASP A 478 4.09 -12.56 -6.24
CA ASP A 478 4.32 -13.81 -5.51
C ASP A 478 4.49 -15.07 -6.36
N ASN A 479 4.00 -15.10 -7.60
CA ASN A 479 4.20 -16.22 -8.52
C ASN A 479 5.67 -16.43 -8.92
N ALA A 480 6.52 -15.41 -8.75
CA ALA A 480 7.96 -15.52 -8.99
C ALA A 480 8.62 -16.62 -8.14
N ALA A 481 8.08 -16.88 -6.94
CA ALA A 481 8.61 -17.88 -6.03
C ALA A 481 8.39 -19.32 -6.51
N VAL A 482 7.37 -19.56 -7.35
CA VAL A 482 6.87 -20.91 -7.62
C VAL A 482 7.43 -21.49 -8.92
N SER A 483 8.02 -20.69 -9.80
CA SER A 483 8.60 -21.09 -11.10
C SER A 483 7.69 -21.94 -12.02
N SER A 484 6.43 -22.18 -11.68
CA SER A 484 5.56 -23.16 -12.35
C SER A 484 4.36 -22.53 -13.05
N ALA A 485 3.99 -21.29 -12.70
CA ALA A 485 2.88 -20.58 -13.32
C ALA A 485 3.34 -19.83 -14.57
N ALA A 486 3.49 -20.54 -15.69
CA ALA A 486 3.68 -19.94 -17.01
C ALA A 486 2.44 -20.21 -17.88
N ILE A 487 1.79 -19.13 -18.33
CA ILE A 487 0.77 -19.19 -19.37
C ILE A 487 1.45 -18.78 -20.68
N CYS A 488 1.65 -19.72 -21.60
CA CYS A 488 2.45 -19.49 -22.81
C CYS A 488 1.95 -18.30 -23.63
N ASP A 489 0.63 -18.13 -23.73
CA ASP A 489 0.02 -17.04 -24.49
C ASP A 489 0.33 -15.66 -23.89
N TYR A 490 0.59 -15.57 -22.58
CA TYR A 490 0.91 -14.31 -21.91
C TYR A 490 2.29 -13.79 -22.33
N ALA A 491 3.25 -14.69 -22.56
CA ALA A 491 4.54 -14.31 -23.14
C ALA A 491 4.39 -13.77 -24.58
N LEU A 492 3.44 -14.32 -25.36
CA LEU A 492 3.12 -13.81 -26.70
C LEU A 492 2.43 -12.44 -26.63
N TYR A 493 1.51 -12.24 -25.68
CA TYR A 493 0.86 -10.94 -25.45
C TYR A 493 1.86 -9.85 -25.06
N TRP A 494 2.92 -10.17 -24.32
CA TRP A 494 4.01 -9.22 -24.08
C TRP A 494 4.69 -8.77 -25.39
N LEU A 495 5.03 -9.71 -26.29
CA LEU A 495 5.60 -9.37 -27.60
C LEU A 495 4.64 -8.52 -28.45
N MET A 496 3.34 -8.82 -28.40
CA MET A 496 2.32 -8.00 -29.05
C MET A 496 2.23 -6.61 -28.43
N THR A 497 2.34 -6.50 -27.11
CA THR A 497 2.36 -5.22 -26.40
C THR A 497 3.54 -4.34 -26.83
N ILE A 498 4.73 -4.91 -27.03
CA ILE A 498 5.89 -4.19 -27.59
C ILE A 498 5.54 -3.60 -28.96
N ARG A 499 4.91 -4.40 -29.84
CA ARG A 499 4.49 -3.94 -31.18
C ARG A 499 3.51 -2.78 -31.09
N GLU A 500 2.49 -2.88 -30.23
CA GLU A 500 1.47 -1.83 -30.09
C GLU A 500 2.03 -0.57 -29.44
N TYR A 501 2.92 -0.71 -28.45
CA TYR A 501 3.64 0.43 -27.87
C TYR A 501 4.43 1.18 -28.94
N VAL A 502 5.28 0.48 -29.72
CA VAL A 502 6.07 1.11 -30.79
C VAL A 502 5.18 1.75 -31.87
N ARG A 503 4.05 1.12 -32.20
CA ARG A 503 3.08 1.69 -33.15
C ARG A 503 2.44 2.97 -32.63
N TYR A 504 2.11 3.02 -31.34
CA TYR A 504 1.46 4.15 -30.72
C TYR A 504 2.42 5.31 -30.46
N THR A 505 3.60 5.04 -29.90
CA THR A 505 4.55 6.07 -29.45
C THR A 505 5.62 6.42 -30.47
N GLY A 506 5.91 5.51 -31.41
CA GLY A 506 7.08 5.59 -32.29
C GLY A 506 8.42 5.30 -31.60
N ASP A 507 8.43 5.05 -30.29
CA ASP A 507 9.63 4.81 -29.50
C ASP A 507 10.16 3.38 -29.72
N ARG A 508 11.26 3.29 -30.50
CA ARG A 508 11.95 2.04 -30.80
C ARG A 508 13.05 1.69 -29.80
N ALA A 509 13.36 2.56 -28.84
CA ALA A 509 14.41 2.30 -27.86
C ALA A 509 14.04 1.06 -27.01
N ILE A 510 12.75 0.92 -26.65
CA ILE A 510 12.22 -0.22 -25.88
C ILE A 510 12.43 -1.60 -26.54
N VAL A 511 12.68 -1.65 -27.86
CA VAL A 511 12.97 -2.91 -28.58
C VAL A 511 14.44 -3.28 -28.48
N THR A 512 15.30 -2.29 -28.24
CA THR A 512 16.75 -2.46 -28.10
C THR A 512 17.16 -2.68 -26.64
N GLU A 513 16.43 -2.05 -25.70
CA GLU A 513 16.42 -2.41 -24.27
C GLU A 513 16.05 -3.89 -24.07
#